data_AF-A0A821KI87-F1
#
_entry.id   AF-A0A821KI87-F1
#
_cell.length_a   1.000
_cell.length_b   1.000
_cell.length_c   1.000
_cell.angle_alpha   90.00
_cell.angle_beta   90.00
_cell.angle_gamma   90.00
#
_symmetry.space_group_name_H-M   'P 1'
#
loop_
_entity.id
_entity.type
_entity.pdbx_description
1 polymer ?
#
loop_
_entity_poly.entity_id
_entity_poly.type
_entity_poly.pdbx_seq_one_letter_code
_entity_poly.pdbx_strand_id
1 'polypeptide(L)'
;MVDPDAPQRGNERAGPWLHWIRTGFVGNDVSQGRTLADYQGPAPPSGTGPHQYIFLLYKSAMPPPQYGASIAVSDSGKRKQFNLRKFEHDLQLRIIAATSYTVIG
;
A
#
# COMPACT_ATOMS: atom_id res chain seq x y z
N MET A 1 -1.59 1.09 -1.73
CA MET A 1 -0.63 1.64 -2.71
C MET A 1 0.77 1.31 -2.24
N VAL A 2 1.58 0.72 -3.11
CA VAL A 2 2.95 0.31 -2.79
C VAL A 2 3.93 0.78 -3.88
N ASP A 3 5.17 1.06 -3.48
CA ASP A 3 6.30 1.33 -4.37
C ASP A 3 7.32 0.19 -4.24
N PRO A 4 7.44 -0.72 -5.23
CA PRO A 4 8.39 -1.82 -5.15
C PRO A 4 9.84 -1.35 -5.29
N ASP A 5 10.08 -0.16 -5.80
CA ASP A 5 11.39 0.29 -6.28
C ASP A 5 12.17 1.07 -5.22
N ALA A 6 11.66 1.19 -4.00
CA ALA A 6 12.29 2.00 -2.97
C ALA A 6 13.62 1.38 -2.45
N PRO A 7 14.71 2.15 -2.29
CA PRO A 7 14.87 3.55 -2.70
C PRO A 7 15.25 3.73 -4.18
N GLN A 8 15.72 2.68 -4.85
CA GLN A 8 15.99 2.68 -6.29
C GLN A 8 15.77 1.29 -6.89
N ARG A 9 15.40 1.23 -8.18
CA ARG A 9 15.40 -0.02 -8.95
C ARG A 9 16.80 -0.65 -8.97
N GLY A 10 16.85 -1.97 -8.86
CA GLY A 10 18.08 -2.77 -8.75
C GLY A 10 18.72 -2.79 -7.36
N ASN A 11 18.21 -2.02 -6.39
CA ASN A 11 18.66 -2.07 -4.99
C ASN A 11 17.51 -1.70 -4.05
N GLU A 12 16.42 -2.46 -4.13
CA GLU A 12 15.13 -2.21 -3.49
C GLU A 12 15.10 -2.57 -2.00
N ARG A 13 16.15 -2.22 -1.24
CA ARG A 13 16.29 -2.58 0.19
C ARG A 13 15.15 -2.06 1.09
N ALA A 14 14.37 -1.08 0.63
CA ALA A 14 13.22 -0.53 1.34
C ALA A 14 11.88 -0.94 0.69
N GLY A 15 11.90 -1.57 -0.49
CA GLY A 15 10.74 -2.00 -1.26
C GLY A 15 10.17 -3.34 -0.77
N PRO A 16 8.85 -3.57 -0.93
CA PRO A 16 7.84 -2.59 -1.30
C PRO A 16 7.62 -1.58 -0.17
N TRP A 17 7.70 -0.29 -0.48
CA TRP A 17 7.33 0.77 0.44
C TRP A 17 5.81 0.96 0.46
N LEU A 18 5.22 0.98 1.64
CA LEU A 18 3.79 1.22 1.79
C LEU A 18 3.46 2.72 1.76
N HIS A 19 2.79 3.16 0.69
CA HIS A 19 2.32 4.54 0.53
C HIS A 19 0.97 4.79 1.18
N TRP A 20 0.01 3.85 1.07
CA TRP A 20 -1.35 4.08 1.54
C TRP A 20 -2.14 2.78 1.72
N ILE A 21 -2.94 2.68 2.78
CA ILE A 21 -3.96 1.64 2.98
C ILE A 21 -5.25 2.27 3.46
N ARG A 22 -6.33 1.99 2.72
CA ARG A 22 -7.70 2.26 3.13
C ARG A 22 -8.53 0.99 3.03
N THR A 23 -9.37 0.74 4.02
CA THR A 23 -10.16 -0.49 4.15
C THR A 23 -11.58 -0.20 4.63
N GLY A 24 -12.45 -1.22 4.63
CA GLY A 24 -13.77 -1.13 5.28
C GLY A 24 -14.80 -0.26 4.55
N PHE A 25 -14.51 0.21 3.34
CA PHE A 25 -15.51 0.87 2.49
C PHE A 25 -16.34 -0.15 1.71
N VAL A 26 -17.55 0.25 1.34
CA VAL A 26 -18.50 -0.58 0.56
C VAL A 26 -18.72 0.07 -0.80
N GLY A 27 -18.72 -0.76 -1.86
CA GLY A 27 -18.89 -0.27 -3.23
C GLY A 27 -17.73 0.63 -3.66
N ASN A 28 -18.06 1.81 -4.19
CA ASN A 28 -17.10 2.81 -4.68
C ASN A 28 -16.91 4.00 -3.73
N ASP A 29 -17.66 4.06 -2.62
CA ASP A 29 -17.52 5.15 -1.66
C ASP A 29 -16.36 4.90 -0.71
N VAL A 30 -15.15 5.15 -1.24
CA VAL A 30 -13.92 5.04 -0.46
C VAL A 30 -13.92 5.97 0.76
N SER A 31 -14.74 7.03 0.79
CA SER A 31 -14.77 8.02 1.88
C SER A 31 -15.21 7.44 3.22
N GLN A 32 -16.04 6.39 3.20
CA GLN A 32 -16.54 5.67 4.37
C GLN A 32 -15.51 4.71 4.99
N GLY A 33 -14.39 4.48 4.29
CA GLY A 33 -13.36 3.54 4.72
C GLY A 33 -12.42 4.11 5.78
N ARG A 34 -11.89 3.21 6.62
CA ARG A 34 -10.86 3.49 7.61
C ARG A 34 -9.47 3.54 6.97
N THR A 35 -8.66 4.51 7.37
CA THR A 35 -7.24 4.56 7.00
C THR A 35 -6.41 3.74 7.97
N LEU A 36 -5.68 2.75 7.46
CA LEU A 36 -4.72 1.95 8.24
C LEU A 36 -3.30 2.47 8.08
N ALA A 37 -2.98 3.03 6.91
CA ALA A 37 -1.73 3.73 6.66
C ALA A 37 -2.07 5.01 5.91
N ASP A 38 -1.75 6.16 6.49
CA ASP A 38 -2.00 7.45 5.86
C ASP A 38 -1.28 7.57 4.52
N TYR A 39 -1.87 8.35 3.62
CA TYR A 39 -1.29 8.57 2.30
C TYR A 39 0.03 9.32 2.43
N GLN A 40 1.11 8.70 1.94
CA GLN A 40 2.37 9.37 1.65
C GLN A 40 2.53 9.41 0.14
N GLY A 41 2.63 10.61 -0.43
CA GLY A 41 2.75 10.78 -1.87
C GLY A 41 4.09 10.27 -2.43
N PRO A 42 4.21 10.17 -3.77
CA PRO A 42 5.49 9.94 -4.42
C PRO A 42 6.54 10.97 -4.00
N ALA A 43 7.71 10.47 -3.62
CA ALA A 43 8.90 11.27 -3.35
C ALA A 43 10.15 10.42 -3.66
N PRO A 44 10.29 9.95 -4.92
CA PRO A 44 11.46 9.17 -5.30
C PRO A 44 12.73 10.02 -5.10
N PRO A 45 13.82 9.47 -4.56
CA PRO A 45 15.06 10.22 -4.42
C PRO A 45 15.61 10.63 -5.79
N SER A 46 16.30 11.78 -5.86
CA SER A 46 16.83 12.24 -7.15
C SER A 46 17.89 11.30 -7.70
N GLY A 47 17.83 11.03 -9.01
CA GLY A 47 18.78 10.17 -9.70
C GLY A 47 18.55 8.66 -9.51
N THR A 48 17.47 8.22 -8.86
CA THR A 48 17.13 6.78 -8.71
C THR A 48 16.32 6.22 -9.89
N GLY A 49 15.99 7.09 -10.85
CA GLY A 49 15.20 6.75 -12.03
C GLY A 49 13.70 6.64 -11.74
N PRO A 50 12.93 5.97 -12.61
CA PRO A 50 11.48 5.88 -12.50
C PRO A 50 11.02 4.91 -11.40
N HIS A 51 10.22 5.40 -10.46
CA HIS A 51 9.54 4.59 -9.44
C HIS A 51 8.09 4.28 -9.85
N GLN A 52 7.69 3.02 -9.73
CA GLN A 52 6.33 2.56 -9.95
C GLN A 52 5.53 2.70 -8.66
N TYR A 53 4.33 3.25 -8.78
CA TYR A 53 3.38 3.31 -7.69
C TYR A 53 2.14 2.50 -8.06
N ILE A 54 1.94 1.40 -7.35
CA ILE A 54 0.92 0.41 -7.67
C ILE A 54 -0.28 0.60 -6.74
N PHE A 55 -1.44 0.91 -7.32
CA PHE A 55 -2.73 0.84 -6.64
C PHE A 55 -3.32 -0.55 -6.85
N LEU A 56 -3.73 -1.16 -5.74
CA LEU A 56 -4.33 -2.49 -5.68
C LEU A 56 -5.68 -2.34 -4.99
N LEU A 57 -6.74 -2.79 -5.66
CA LEU A 57 -8.09 -2.84 -5.11
C LEU A 57 -8.44 -4.29 -4.80
N TYR A 58 -8.89 -4.52 -3.58
CA TYR A 58 -9.20 -5.85 -3.06
C TYR A 58 -10.67 -6.00 -2.72
N LYS A 59 -11.18 -7.21 -2.92
CA LYS A 59 -12.41 -7.68 -2.27
C LYS A 59 -12.04 -8.56 -1.08
N SER A 60 -12.59 -8.25 0.09
CA SER A 60 -12.49 -9.06 1.30
C SER A 60 -13.62 -10.09 1.33
N ALA A 61 -13.32 -11.33 1.72
CA ALA A 61 -14.34 -12.33 2.06
C ALA A 61 -14.87 -12.12 3.51
N MET A 62 -14.10 -11.44 4.35
CA MET A 62 -14.50 -11.10 5.72
C MET A 62 -15.35 -9.81 5.74
N PRO A 63 -16.33 -9.70 6.66
CA PRO A 63 -17.08 -8.46 6.87
C PRO A 63 -16.15 -7.28 7.20
N PRO A 64 -16.57 -6.02 6.97
CA PRO A 64 -15.80 -4.82 7.28
C PRO A 64 -15.17 -4.94 8.66
N PRO A 65 -13.85 -5.04 8.76
CA PRO A 65 -13.31 -5.59 9.99
C PRO A 65 -13.45 -4.67 11.19
N GLN A 66 -13.71 -5.29 12.33
CA GLN A 66 -13.21 -4.81 13.61
C GLN A 66 -11.67 -4.95 13.59
N TYR A 67 -10.99 -4.20 12.71
CA TYR A 67 -9.53 -4.17 12.69
C TYR A 67 -9.08 -3.71 14.07
N GLY A 68 -8.49 -4.62 14.85
CA GLY A 68 -7.84 -4.29 16.10
C GLY A 68 -6.90 -3.10 15.89
N ALA A 69 -6.79 -2.23 16.90
CA ALA A 69 -6.06 -0.97 16.88
C ALA A 69 -4.56 -1.07 16.49
N SER A 70 -4.04 -2.26 16.20
CA SER A 70 -2.65 -2.61 15.97
C SER A 70 -2.13 -2.43 14.53
N ILE A 71 -2.98 -2.12 13.54
CA ILE A 71 -2.55 -1.87 12.14
C ILE A 71 -2.64 -0.38 11.76
N ALA A 72 -2.34 0.52 12.69
CA ALA A 72 -2.01 1.90 12.33
C ALA A 72 -0.53 1.94 11.91
N VAL A 73 -0.26 1.98 10.62
CA VAL A 73 1.08 2.14 10.03
C VAL A 73 1.33 3.64 9.81
N SER A 74 1.43 4.39 10.91
CA SER A 74 1.88 5.79 10.87
C SER A 74 3.41 5.90 10.88
N ASP A 75 4.12 4.90 11.42
CA ASP A 75 5.58 4.88 11.51
C ASP A 75 6.24 4.44 10.18
N SER A 76 7.23 5.21 9.74
CA SER A 76 8.11 4.92 8.60
C SER A 76 8.79 3.55 8.69
N GLY A 77 9.13 3.07 9.90
CA GLY A 77 9.73 1.75 10.11
C GLY A 77 8.82 0.61 9.67
N LYS A 78 7.49 0.81 9.76
CA LYS A 78 6.48 -0.18 9.39
C LYS A 78 6.08 -0.13 7.91
N ARG A 79 6.54 0.88 7.15
CA ARG A 79 6.23 1.05 5.72
C ARG A 79 7.23 0.34 4.81
N LYS A 80 8.50 0.28 5.21
CA LYS A 80 9.57 -0.40 4.48
C LYS A 80 9.28 -1.89 4.41
N GLN A 81 9.64 -2.52 3.29
CA GLN A 81 9.55 -3.98 3.10
C GLN A 81 8.17 -4.52 3.47
N PHE A 82 7.11 -3.77 3.14
CA PHE A 82 5.75 -4.14 3.48
C PHE A 82 5.41 -5.49 2.86
N ASN A 83 5.08 -6.46 3.71
CA ASN A 83 4.76 -7.81 3.26
C ASN A 83 3.33 -7.88 2.73
N LEU A 84 3.17 -7.47 1.46
CA LEU A 84 1.90 -7.44 0.76
C LEU A 84 1.22 -8.81 0.73
N ARG A 85 1.98 -9.88 0.46
CA ARG A 85 1.43 -11.25 0.39
C ARG A 85 0.87 -11.70 1.73
N LYS A 86 1.59 -11.40 2.83
CA LYS A 86 1.10 -11.70 4.18
C LYS A 86 -0.17 -10.90 4.49
N PHE A 87 -0.19 -9.61 4.14
CA PHE A 87 -1.38 -8.76 4.33
C PHE A 87 -2.59 -9.31 3.57
N GLU A 88 -2.42 -9.73 2.32
CA GLU A 88 -3.46 -10.36 1.50
C GLU A 88 -3.95 -11.67 2.12
N HIS A 89 -3.02 -12.53 2.54
CA HIS A 89 -3.32 -13.83 3.13
C HIS A 89 -4.07 -13.68 4.47
N ASP A 90 -3.54 -12.89 5.40
CA ASP A 90 -4.11 -12.72 6.74
C ASP A 90 -5.53 -12.14 6.71
N LEU A 91 -5.84 -11.33 5.69
CA LEU A 91 -7.14 -10.69 5.52
C LEU A 91 -8.02 -11.35 4.46
N GLN A 92 -7.60 -12.48 3.89
CA GLN A 92 -8.32 -13.22 2.84
C GLN A 92 -8.75 -12.30 1.68
N LEU A 93 -7.82 -11.47 1.23
CA LEU A 93 -8.07 -10.48 0.17
C LEU A 93 -7.86 -11.10 -1.20
N ARG A 94 -8.79 -10.81 -2.12
CA ARG A 94 -8.64 -11.12 -3.53
C ARG A 94 -8.51 -9.83 -4.33
N ILE A 95 -7.48 -9.72 -5.16
CA ILE A 95 -7.32 -8.59 -6.09
C ILE A 95 -8.51 -8.59 -7.06
N ILE A 96 -9.12 -7.43 -7.24
CA ILE A 96 -10.20 -7.21 -8.22
C ILE A 96 -9.87 -6.14 -9.27
N ALA A 97 -8.93 -5.25 -8.96
CA ALA A 97 -8.35 -4.33 -9.94
C ALA A 97 -6.95 -3.91 -9.50
N ALA A 98 -6.12 -3.55 -10.47
CA ALA A 98 -4.81 -2.96 -10.24
C ALA A 98 -4.54 -1.91 -11.31
N THR A 99 -3.84 -0.84 -10.92
CA THR A 99 -3.29 0.14 -11.85
C THR A 99 -1.96 0.66 -11.30
N SER A 100 -1.12 1.21 -12.16
CA SER A 100 0.11 1.86 -11.74
C SER A 100 0.33 3.17 -12.48
N TYR A 101 1.19 4.00 -11.92
CA TYR A 101 1.78 5.14 -12.59
C TYR A 101 3.25 5.24 -12.17
N THR A 102 4.01 6.07 -12.87
CA THR A 102 5.44 6.25 -12.61
C THR A 102 5.75 7.70 -12.29
N VAL A 103 6.68 7.93 -11.36
CA VAL A 103 7.25 9.25 -11.06
C VAL A 103 8.77 9.16 -11.13
N ILE A 104 9.40 10.21 -11.66
CA ILE A 104 10.85 10.36 -11.76
C ILE A 104 11.25 11.49 -10.80
N GLY A 105 12.28 11.27 -10.00
CA GLY A 105 12.88 12.26 -9.10
C GLY A 105 14.11 12.95 -9.67
#